data_AF-P94484-F1
#
_entry.id   AF-P94484-F1
#
_cell.length_a   1.000
_cell.length_b   1.000
_cell.length_c   1.000
_cell.angle_alpha   90.00
_cell.angle_beta   90.00
_cell.angle_gamma   90.00
#
_symmetry.space_group_name_H-M   'P 1'
#
loop_
_entity.id
_entity.type
_entity.pdbx_description
1 polymer ?
#
loop_
_entity_poly.entity_id
_entity_poly.type
_entity_poly.pdbx_seq_one_letter_code
_entity_poly.pdbx_strand_id
1 'polypeptide(L)'
;MVLCDDERSAFLLVLDERLVDFDSQGGNHISVYLVTHFELSDQSYKDVLSFNDDLLGMEHNCSYAMDILSVKEELDFDFPFNMLAIKSYVQELIKMLGIDITLPEMKERDFDKLSQN
;
A
#
# COMPACT_ATOMS: atom_id res chain seq x y z
N MET A 1 2.13 6.89 -2.18
CA MET A 1 2.95 8.05 -1.78
C MET A 1 4.17 7.54 -1.05
N VAL A 2 5.36 8.06 -1.34
CA VAL A 2 6.59 7.78 -0.57
C VAL A 2 6.79 8.99 0.33
N LEU A 3 6.79 8.80 1.64
CA LEU A 3 7.07 9.87 2.62
C LEU A 3 8.49 9.70 3.14
N CYS A 4 9.29 10.75 3.00
CA CYS A 4 10.67 10.75 3.48
C CYS A 4 10.75 11.52 4.80
N ASP A 5 11.16 10.84 5.87
CA ASP A 5 11.60 11.48 7.12
C ASP A 5 13.02 10.99 7.42
N ASP A 6 13.99 11.91 7.40
CA ASP A 6 15.42 11.61 7.52
C ASP A 6 15.92 10.50 6.56
N GLU A 7 15.58 10.59 5.27
CA GLU A 7 15.90 9.63 4.18
C GLU A 7 15.15 8.29 4.19
N ARG A 8 14.35 7.99 5.22
CA ARG A 8 13.58 6.73 5.30
C ARG A 8 12.20 6.86 4.67
N SER A 9 11.75 5.80 3.99
CA SER A 9 10.45 5.80 3.33
C SER A 9 9.37 5.03 4.09
N ALA A 10 8.16 5.61 4.14
CA ALA A 10 6.93 4.90 4.46
C ALA A 10 6.04 4.75 3.22
N PHE A 11 5.23 3.67 3.20
CA PHE A 11 4.38 3.31 2.07
C PHE A 11 2.94 3.09 2.52
N LEU A 12 2.00 3.23 1.59
CA LEU A 12 0.59 2.92 1.82
C LEU A 12 0.22 1.65 1.07
N LEU A 13 -0.28 0.65 1.81
CA LEU A 13 -0.98 -0.50 1.24
C LEU A 13 -2.48 -0.23 1.34
N VAL A 14 -3.14 -0.14 0.18
CA VAL A 14 -4.58 0.10 0.10
C VAL A 14 -5.25 -1.19 -0.34
N LEU A 15 -6.11 -1.74 0.51
CA LEU A 15 -6.96 -2.88 0.20
C LEU A 15 -8.39 -2.40 0.00
N ASP A 16 -8.86 -2.50 -1.24
CA ASP A 16 -10.25 -2.23 -1.59
C ASP A 16 -11.08 -3.51 -1.44
N GLU A 17 -11.77 -3.64 -0.32
CA GLU A 17 -12.55 -4.86 0.02
C GLU A 17 -13.75 -5.05 -0.92
N ARG A 18 -14.19 -3.99 -1.62
CA ARG A 18 -15.26 -4.05 -2.62
C ARG A 18 -14.90 -4.93 -3.81
N LEU A 19 -13.61 -5.12 -4.07
CA LEU A 19 -13.09 -5.90 -5.20
C LEU A 19 -12.74 -7.33 -4.81
N VAL A 20 -12.64 -7.65 -3.52
CA VAL A 20 -12.22 -8.97 -3.03
C VAL A 20 -13.35 -9.99 -3.17
N ASP A 21 -14.60 -9.57 -2.98
CA ASP A 21 -15.78 -10.42 -3.12
C ASP A 21 -16.85 -9.71 -3.96
N PHE A 22 -16.83 -9.89 -5.28
CA PHE A 22 -17.90 -9.42 -6.18
C PHE A 22 -19.30 -9.97 -5.80
N ASP A 23 -19.33 -11.11 -5.08
CA ASP A 23 -20.56 -11.81 -4.67
C ASP A 23 -20.99 -11.51 -3.23
N SER A 24 -20.11 -10.95 -2.39
CA SER A 24 -20.54 -10.48 -1.08
C SER A 24 -21.23 -9.13 -1.28
N GLN A 25 -22.20 -8.80 -0.44
CA GLN A 25 -22.65 -7.42 -0.25
C GLN A 25 -21.53 -6.61 0.46
N GLY A 26 -20.28 -6.86 0.06
CA GLY A 26 -19.03 -6.56 0.72
C GLY A 26 -18.96 -5.08 0.97
N GLY A 27 -18.73 -4.75 2.24
CA GLY A 27 -18.85 -3.40 2.75
C GLY A 27 -18.17 -2.39 1.83
N ASN A 28 -18.71 -1.18 1.79
CA ASN A 28 -18.04 -0.06 1.15
C ASN A 28 -16.89 0.43 2.04
N HIS A 29 -15.93 -0.46 2.29
CA HIS A 29 -14.81 -0.24 3.18
C HIS A 29 -13.49 -0.40 2.43
N ILE A 30 -12.59 0.53 2.69
CA ILE A 30 -11.23 0.51 2.17
C ILE A 30 -10.30 0.47 3.37
N SER A 31 -9.52 -0.61 3.47
CA SER A 31 -8.52 -0.77 4.53
C SER A 31 -7.21 -0.18 4.04
N VAL A 32 -6.70 0.84 4.75
CA VAL A 32 -5.43 1.50 4.45
C VAL A 32 -4.42 1.14 5.52
N TYR A 33 -3.24 0.67 5.12
CA TYR A 33 -2.14 0.39 6.04
C TYR A 33 -0.97 1.30 5.74
N LEU A 34 -0.57 2.10 6.71
CA LEU A 34 0.70 2.81 6.69
C LEU A 34 1.81 1.83 7.07
N VAL A 35 2.55 1.38 6.07
CA VAL A 35 3.68 0.45 6.19
C VAL A 35 4.93 1.26 6.48
N THR A 36 5.51 1.04 7.65
CA THR A 36 6.70 1.78 8.11
C THR A 36 7.62 0.91 8.96
N HIS A 37 8.93 1.14 8.86
CA HIS A 37 9.93 0.53 9.74
C HIS A 37 10.45 1.49 10.83
N PHE A 38 9.85 2.68 10.91
CA PHE A 38 10.20 3.74 11.87
C PHE A 38 8.95 4.50 12.33
N GLU A 39 9.08 5.29 13.38
CA GLU A 39 8.01 6.17 13.85
C GLU A 39 8.00 7.47 13.04
N LEU A 40 6.88 7.78 12.39
CA LEU A 40 6.73 9.03 11.65
C LEU A 40 6.51 10.20 12.62
N SER A 41 6.93 11.40 12.22
CA SER A 41 6.54 12.61 12.93
C SER A 41 5.02 12.86 12.86
N ASP A 42 4.48 13.57 13.86
CA ASP A 42 3.07 14.01 13.87
C ASP A 42 2.67 14.76 12.60
N GLN A 43 3.61 15.52 12.00
CA GLN A 43 3.36 16.25 10.77
C GLN A 43 3.23 15.29 9.58
N SER A 44 4.15 14.33 9.47
CA SER A 44 4.09 13.31 8.42
C SER A 44 2.82 12.48 8.53
N TYR A 45 2.37 12.12 9.74
CA TYR A 45 1.07 11.46 9.94
C TYR A 45 -0.11 12.30 9.45
N LYS A 46 -0.13 13.62 9.71
CA LYS A 46 -1.17 14.52 9.20
C LYS A 46 -1.17 14.58 7.68
N ASP A 47 0.01 14.58 7.07
CA ASP A 47 0.14 14.61 5.61
C ASP A 47 -0.39 13.29 4.99
N VAL A 48 -0.14 12.13 5.63
CA VAL A 48 -0.75 10.85 5.24
C VAL A 48 -2.27 10.92 5.30
N LEU A 49 -2.83 11.40 6.42
CA LEU A 49 -4.27 11.48 6.62
C LEU A 49 -4.93 12.39 5.58
N SER A 50 -4.35 13.58 5.35
CA SER A 50 -4.83 14.50 4.33
C SER A 50 -4.79 13.87 2.92
N PHE A 51 -3.71 13.15 2.59
CA PHE A 51 -3.60 12.44 1.33
C PHE A 51 -4.68 11.35 1.17
N ASN A 52 -4.93 10.58 2.22
CA ASN A 52 -5.97 9.55 2.20
C ASN A 52 -7.37 10.17 2.08
N ASP A 53 -7.63 11.28 2.77
CA ASP A 53 -8.89 12.03 2.65
C ASP A 53 -9.09 12.57 1.22
N ASP A 54 -8.04 13.10 0.59
CA ASP A 54 -8.13 13.59 -0.79
C ASP A 54 -8.31 12.45 -1.79
N LEU A 55 -7.61 11.32 -1.59
CA LEU A 55 -7.67 10.16 -2.46
C LEU A 55 -9.02 9.43 -2.37
N LEU A 56 -9.53 9.24 -1.15
CA LEU A 56 -10.71 8.40 -0.87
C LEU A 56 -11.97 9.21 -0.61
N GLY A 57 -11.87 10.49 -0.25
CA GLY A 57 -13.02 11.38 -0.05
C GLY A 57 -13.82 11.64 -1.33
N MET A 58 -13.25 11.33 -2.49
CA MET A 58 -13.93 11.38 -3.79
C MET A 58 -14.79 10.14 -4.07
N GLU A 59 -14.58 9.03 -3.35
CA GLU A 59 -15.34 7.79 -3.52
C GLU A 59 -16.68 7.87 -2.77
N HIS A 60 -17.76 8.08 -3.52
CA HIS A 60 -19.10 8.12 -2.94
C HIS A 60 -19.44 6.79 -2.25
N ASN A 61 -20.08 6.90 -1.07
CA ASN A 61 -20.58 5.78 -0.28
C ASN A 61 -19.48 4.88 0.31
N CYS A 62 -18.22 5.31 0.35
CA CYS A 62 -17.12 4.54 0.93
C CYS A 62 -16.67 5.11 2.28
N SER A 63 -16.28 4.20 3.17
CA SER A 63 -15.58 4.49 4.42
C SER A 63 -14.18 3.91 4.32
N TYR A 64 -13.22 4.50 5.01
CA TYR A 64 -11.89 3.91 5.11
C TYR A 64 -11.41 3.94 6.56
N ALA A 65 -10.59 2.96 6.92
CA ALA A 65 -9.85 2.94 8.17
C ALA A 65 -8.37 2.89 7.84
N MET A 66 -7.57 3.62 8.63
CA MET A 66 -6.12 3.58 8.51
C MET A 66 -5.50 2.95 9.75
N ASP A 67 -4.75 1.88 9.54
CA ASP A 67 -3.93 1.23 10.56
C ASP A 67 -2.43 1.38 10.24
N ILE A 68 -1.58 1.18 11.24
CA ILE A 68 -0.13 1.20 11.08
C ILE A 68 0.39 -0.24 11.05
N LEU A 69 1.13 -0.58 10.00
CA LEU A 69 1.82 -1.85 9.86
C LEU A 69 3.32 -1.63 10.06
N SER A 70 3.82 -1.94 11.26
CA SER A 70 5.25 -1.88 11.56
C SER A 70 5.99 -3.07 10.97
N VAL A 71 6.89 -2.79 10.03
CA VAL A 71 7.79 -3.78 9.42
C VAL A 71 9.19 -3.65 9.99
N LYS A 72 10.01 -4.69 9.84
CA LYS A 72 11.38 -4.70 10.40
C LYS A 72 12.38 -3.93 9.55
N GLU A 73 12.20 -3.97 8.25
CA GLU A 73 13.16 -3.47 7.25
C GLU A 73 12.39 -2.72 6.17
N GLU A 74 13.05 -1.74 5.55
CA GLU A 74 12.52 -1.02 4.39
C GLU A 74 12.47 -1.95 3.17
N LEU A 75 11.57 -1.65 2.24
CA LEU A 75 11.59 -2.29 0.92
C LEU A 75 12.84 -1.82 0.17
N ASP A 76 13.83 -2.71 0.10
CA ASP A 76 15.03 -2.51 -0.71
C ASP A 76 14.88 -3.19 -2.07
N PHE A 77 14.95 -2.40 -3.15
CA PHE A 77 14.93 -2.90 -4.51
C PHE A 77 15.58 -1.94 -5.50
N ASP A 78 16.23 -2.50 -6.51
CA ASP A 78 16.85 -1.74 -7.59
C ASP A 78 15.82 -1.39 -8.67
N PHE A 79 15.32 -0.16 -8.68
CA PHE A 79 14.55 0.35 -9.82
C PHE A 79 15.49 0.76 -10.98
N PRO A 80 15.23 0.35 -12.24
CA PRO A 80 14.09 -0.44 -12.72
C PRO A 80 14.38 -1.95 -12.89
N PHE A 81 15.49 -2.46 -12.37
CA PHE A 81 15.98 -3.82 -12.69
C PHE A 81 15.35 -4.96 -11.89
N ASN A 82 14.80 -4.69 -10.70
CA ASN A 82 14.26 -5.69 -9.78
C ASN A 82 12.83 -5.33 -9.31
N MET A 83 11.95 -5.00 -10.25
CA MET A 83 10.59 -4.58 -9.90
C MET A 83 9.73 -5.73 -9.35
N LEU A 84 10.10 -6.99 -9.65
CA LEU A 84 9.46 -8.17 -9.05
C LEU A 84 9.62 -8.25 -7.53
N ALA A 85 10.62 -7.59 -6.94
CA ALA A 85 10.75 -7.49 -5.48
C ALA A 85 9.51 -6.83 -4.84
N ILE A 86 8.87 -5.88 -5.52
CA ILE A 86 7.64 -5.23 -5.05
C ILE A 86 6.54 -6.27 -4.84
N LYS A 87 6.35 -7.18 -5.81
CA LYS A 87 5.35 -8.26 -5.68
C LYS A 87 5.63 -9.12 -4.46
N SER A 88 6.87 -9.57 -4.30
CA SER A 88 7.27 -10.43 -3.18
C SER A 88 7.02 -9.73 -1.84
N TYR A 89 7.43 -8.47 -1.74
CA TYR A 89 7.23 -7.65 -0.54
C TYR A 89 5.75 -7.46 -0.21
N VAL A 90 4.92 -7.05 -1.18
CA VAL A 90 3.49 -6.87 -0.95
C VAL A 90 2.82 -8.19 -0.58
N GLN A 91 3.23 -9.32 -1.18
CA GLN A 91 2.73 -10.64 -0.78
C GLN A 91 3.07 -11.02 0.66
N GLU A 92 4.24 -10.60 1.16
CA GLU A 92 4.61 -10.78 2.56
C GLU A 92 3.78 -9.92 3.50
N LEU A 93 3.49 -8.66 3.12
CA LEU A 93 2.60 -7.78 3.89
C LEU A 93 1.20 -8.37 3.99
N ILE A 94 0.64 -8.84 2.87
CA ILE A 94 -0.68 -9.50 2.83
C ILE A 94 -0.72 -10.70 3.77
N LYS A 95 0.33 -11.53 3.77
CA LYS A 95 0.44 -12.69 4.68
C LYS A 95 0.54 -12.25 6.15
N MET A 96 1.30 -11.19 6.44
CA MET A 96 1.43 -10.65 7.79
C MET A 96 0.10 -10.15 8.35
N LEU A 97 -0.74 -9.57 7.49
CA LEU A 97 -2.09 -9.12 7.82
C LEU A 97 -3.11 -10.28 7.91
N GLY A 98 -2.72 -11.52 7.57
CA GLY A 98 -3.61 -12.68 7.58
C GLY A 98 -4.67 -12.65 6.46
N ILE A 99 -4.43 -11.87 5.41
CA ILE A 99 -5.35 -11.71 4.29
C ILE A 99 -5.10 -12.83 3.28
N ASP A 100 -6.15 -13.60 2.95
CA ASP A 100 -6.05 -14.74 2.01
C ASP A 100 -6.13 -14.27 0.55
N ILE A 101 -5.16 -13.46 0.15
CA ILE A 101 -5.00 -12.97 -1.23
C ILE A 101 -3.64 -13.41 -1.76
N THR A 102 -3.66 -14.04 -2.93
CA THR A 102 -2.44 -14.30 -3.70
C THR A 102 -2.35 -13.29 -4.83
N LEU A 103 -1.28 -12.50 -4.87
CA LEU A 103 -1.04 -11.57 -5.96
C LEU A 103 -0.85 -12.35 -7.27
N PRO A 104 -1.36 -11.83 -8.39
CA PRO A 104 -1.22 -12.48 -9.69
C PRO A 104 0.26 -12.67 -10.04
N GLU A 105 0.54 -13.63 -10.93
CA GLU A 105 1.87 -13.70 -11.53
C GLU A 105 2.17 -12.39 -12.26
N MET A 106 3.32 -11.79 -11.92
CA MET A 106 3.83 -10.59 -12.56
C MET A 106 5.14 -10.95 -13.26
N LYS A 107 5.39 -10.27 -14.37
CA LYS A 107 6.62 -10.31 -15.16
C LYS A 107 7.20 -8.90 -15.21
N GLU A 108 8.50 -8.76 -15.44
CA GLU A 108 9.14 -7.43 -15.55
C GLU A 108 8.40 -6.49 -16.52
N ARG A 109 7.91 -7.03 -17.65
CA ARG A 109 7.14 -6.28 -18.65
C ARG A 109 5.84 -5.63 -18.12
N ASP A 110 5.29 -6.14 -17.03
CA ASP A 110 4.07 -5.57 -16.43
C ASP A 110 4.38 -4.21 -15.78
N PHE A 111 5.66 -3.92 -15.57
CA PHE A 111 6.18 -2.64 -15.10
C PHE A 111 6.73 -1.74 -16.22
N ASP A 112 6.66 -2.14 -17.50
CA ASP A 112 7.18 -1.34 -18.63
C ASP A 112 6.56 0.08 -18.68
N LYS A 113 5.33 0.24 -18.17
CA LYS A 113 4.65 1.54 -18.10
C LYS A 113 5.08 2.40 -16.91
N LEU A 114 5.77 1.82 -15.94
CA LEU A 114 6.31 2.50 -14.77
C LEU A 114 7.74 2.99 -15.03
N SER A 115 8.52 2.25 -15.83
CA SER A 115 9.75 2.78 -16.40
C SER A 115 9.42 3.80 -17.49
N GLN A 116 9.55 5.10 -17.22
CA GLN A 116 9.42 6.14 -18.26
C GLN A 116 10.65 6.19 -19.21
N ASN A 117 11.13 5.04 -19.68
CA ASN A 117 12.17 4.92 -20.72
C ASN A 117 11.59 4.17 -21.92
#